data_AF-A0A5C3KAQ6-F1
#
_entry.id   AF-A0A5C3KAQ6-F1
#
_cell.length_a   1.000
_cell.length_b   1.000
_cell.length_c   1.000
_cell.angle_alpha   90.00
_cell.angle_beta   90.00
_cell.angle_gamma   90.00
#
_symmetry.space_group_name_H-M   'P 1'
#
loop_
_entity.id
_entity.type
_entity.pdbx_description
1 polymer ?
#
loop_
_entity_poly.entity_id
_entity_poly.type
_entity_poly.pdbx_seq_one_letter_code
_entity_poly.pdbx_strand_id
1 'polypeptide(L)' 'FPHLPSSPDINPIEPLWNDIKHIIRALPHRPNTIPQLISAVKSAWESLDIEQIDKHTKTMSKRVSAIIEAEGSHTRY' A
#
# COMPACT_ATOMS: atom_id res chain seq x y z
N PHE A 1 10.58 -12.01 12.68
CA PHE A 1 10.76 -10.56 12.86
C PHE A 1 9.72 -10.05 13.84
N PRO A 2 10.10 -9.36 14.94
CA PRO A 2 9.13 -8.81 15.87
C PRO A 2 8.51 -7.54 15.26
N HIS A 3 7.18 -7.47 15.24
CA HIS A 3 6.45 -6.28 14.81
C HIS A 3 6.28 -5.34 16.00
N LEU A 4 6.78 -4.10 15.90
CA LEU A 4 6.54 -3.08 16.92
C LEU A 4 5.07 -2.63 16.85
N PRO A 5 4.38 -2.46 18.00
CA PRO A 5 3.02 -1.98 18.01
C PRO A 5 3.01 -0.48 17.64
N SER A 6 2.19 -0.10 16.66
CA SER A 6 1.93 1.29 16.24
C SER A 6 2.89 1.92 15.24
N SER A 7 3.27 1.19 14.19
CA SER A 7 3.97 1.78 13.04
C SER A 7 3.23 1.45 11.73
N PRO A 8 2.13 2.17 11.41
CA PRO A 8 1.46 2.03 10.11
C PRO A 8 2.39 2.39 8.94
N ASP A 9 3.44 3.18 9.20
CA ASP A 9 4.46 3.63 8.23
C ASP A 9 5.37 2.50 7.72
N ILE A 10 5.32 1.32 8.36
CA ILE A 10 6.19 0.17 8.05
C ILE A 10 5.57 -0.80 7.04
N ASN A 11 4.31 -0.62 6.63
CA ASN A 11 3.68 -1.57 5.73
C ASN A 11 3.94 -1.22 4.25
N PRO A 12 4.75 -1.99 3.49
CA PRO A 12 5.07 -1.71 2.08
C PRO A 12 3.87 -1.56 1.16
N ILE A 13 2.76 -2.15 1.60
CA ILE A 13 1.53 -2.28 0.82
C ILE A 13 0.61 -1.07 1.02
N GLU A 14 0.90 -0.17 1.96
CA GLU A 14 0.07 1.03 2.18
C GLU A 14 0.02 1.96 0.95
N PRO A 15 1.15 2.24 0.26
CA PRO A 15 1.12 2.93 -1.04
C PRO A 15 0.27 2.20 -2.08
N LEU A 16 0.37 0.87 -2.13
CA LEU A 16 -0.40 0.05 -3.06
C LEU A 16 -1.90 0.10 -2.77
N TRP A 17 -2.28 0.11 -1.50
CA TRP A 17 -3.67 0.31 -1.08
C TRP A 17 -4.19 1.70 -1.44
N ASN A 18 -3.35 2.73 -1.40
CA ASN A 18 -3.73 4.06 -1.86
C ASN A 18 -4.00 4.08 -3.37
N ASP A 19 -3.17 3.41 -4.17
CA ASP A 19 -3.37 3.29 -5.62
C ASP A 19 -4.68 2.54 -5.94
N ILE A 20 -4.95 1.42 -5.26
CA ILE A 20 -6.21 0.66 -5.39
C ILE A 20 -7.43 1.52 -5.00
N LYS A 21 -7.35 2.26 -3.88
CA LYS A 21 -8.41 3.18 -3.46
C LYS A 21 -8.62 4.30 -4.48
N HIS A 22 -7.57 4.78 -5.13
CA HIS A 22 -7.66 5.79 -6.18
C HIS A 22 -8.42 5.25 -7.40
N ILE A 23 -8.05 4.05 -7.88
CA ILE A 23 -8.72 3.38 -9.00
C ILE A 23 -10.21 3.18 -8.71
N ILE A 24 -10.56 2.65 -7.53
CA ILE A 24 -11.97 2.41 -7.14
C ILE A 24 -12.76 3.72 -7.06
N ARG A 25 -12.15 4.81 -6.57
CA ARG A 25 -12.80 6.13 -6.47
C ARG A 25 -13.02 6.78 -7.83
N ALA A 26 -12.18 6.46 -8.81
CA ALA A 26 -12.26 6.94 -10.18
C ALA A 26 -13.27 6.15 -11.04
N LEU A 27 -13.79 5.03 -10.55
CA LEU A 27 -14.81 4.26 -11.27
C LEU A 27 -16.08 5.12 -11.50
N PRO A 28 -16.70 5.03 -12.68
CA PRO A 28 -17.91 5.78 -13.01
C PRO A 28 -19.08 5.40 -12.09
N HIS A 29 -19.11 4.16 -11.62
CA HIS A 29 -20.06 3.67 -10.63
C HIS A 29 -19.30 3.13 -9.42
N ARG A 30 -19.50 3.76 -8.26
CA ARG A 30 -18.86 3.31 -7.03
C ARG A 30 -19.56 2.03 -6.52
N PRO A 31 -18.79 1.03 -6.06
CA PRO A 31 -19.37 -0.16 -5.47
C PRO A 31 -20.18 0.23 -4.23
N ASN A 32 -21.44 -0.19 -4.18
CA ASN A 32 -22.38 0.12 -3.08
C ASN A 32 -22.76 -1.13 -2.26
N THR A 33 -22.25 -2.31 -2.65
CA THR A 33 -22.41 -3.56 -1.93
C THR A 33 -21.05 -4.22 -1.69
N ILE A 34 -20.95 -5.07 -0.66
CA ILE A 34 -19.73 -5.82 -0.35
C ILE A 34 -19.24 -6.65 -1.55
N PRO A 35 -20.10 -7.40 -2.30
CA PRO A 35 -19.63 -8.16 -3.46
C PRO A 35 -19.06 -7.29 -4.58
N GLN A 36 -19.67 -6.13 -4.85
CA GLN A 36 -19.15 -5.18 -5.83
C GLN A 36 -17.82 -4.58 -5.38
N LEU A 37 -17.65 -4.31 -4.08
CA LEU A 37 -16.39 -3.80 -3.55
C LEU A 37 -15.28 -4.84 -3.69
N ILE A 38 -15.56 -6.10 -3.37
CA ILE A 38 -14.61 -7.21 -3.56
C ILE A 38 -14.21 -7.32 -5.03
N SER A 39 -15.18 -7.25 -5.95
CA SER A 39 -14.90 -7.29 -7.39
C SER A 39 -14.05 -6.11 -7.83
N ALA A 40 -14.38 -4.90 -7.39
CA ALA A 40 -13.66 -3.68 -7.75
C ALA A 40 -12.22 -3.69 -7.22
N VAL A 41 -11.99 -4.21 -6.01
CA VAL A 41 -10.64 -4.38 -5.45
C VAL A 41 -9.84 -5.39 -6.28
N LYS A 42 -10.42 -6.53 -6.66
CA LYS A 42 -9.74 -7.51 -7.51
C LYS A 42 -9.38 -6.95 -8.88
N SER A 43 -10.31 -6.28 -9.55
CA SER A 43 -10.04 -5.67 -10.86
C SER A 43 -9.02 -4.54 -10.77
N ALA A 44 -9.08 -3.71 -9.72
CA ALA A 44 -8.07 -2.69 -9.49
C ALA A 44 -6.68 -3.30 -9.23
N TRP A 45 -6.62 -4.42 -8.49
CA TRP A 45 -5.38 -5.16 -8.26
C TRP A 45 -4.80 -5.72 -9.58
N GLU A 46 -5.63 -6.32 -10.43
CA GLU A 46 -5.23 -6.86 -11.73
C GLU A 46 -4.80 -5.79 -12.74
N SER A 47 -5.28 -4.54 -12.59
CA SER A 47 -4.89 -3.43 -13.45
C SER A 47 -3.55 -2.78 -13.11
N LEU A 48 -2.97 -3.11 -11.95
CA LEU A 48 -1.67 -2.57 -11.54
C LEU A 48 -0.55 -3.27 -12.30
N ASP A 49 0.38 -2.48 -12.83
CA ASP A 49 1.56 -3.03 -13.49
C ASP A 49 2.56 -3.58 -12.46
N ILE A 50 3.28 -4.64 -12.84
CA ILE A 50 4.34 -5.24 -12.03
C ILE A 50 5.40 -4.18 -11.71
N GLU A 51 5.68 -3.25 -12.63
CA GLU A 51 6.60 -2.14 -12.38
C GLU A 51 6.11 -1.18 -11.27
N GLN A 52 4.79 -0.98 -11.13
CA GLN A 52 4.22 -0.15 -10.07
C GLN A 52 4.30 -0.86 -8.72
N ILE A 53 4.05 -2.17 -8.70
CA ILE A 53 4.19 -3.01 -7.51
C ILE A 53 5.66 -3.03 -7.06
N ASP A 54 6.58 -3.23 -8.01
CA ASP A 54 8.02 -3.33 -7.78
C ASP A 54 8.64 -2.00 -7.32
N LYS A 55 8.14 -0.87 -7.84
CA LYS A 55 8.52 0.47 -7.35
C LYS A 55 8.26 0.64 -5.86
N HIS A 56 7.15 0.11 -5.36
CA HIS A 56 6.77 0.23 -3.95
C HIS A 56 7.55 -0.76 -3.06
N THR A 57 7.69 -2.02 -3.50
CA THR A 57 8.45 -3.05 -2.76
C THR A 57 9.95 -2.76 -2.70
N LYS A 58 10.55 -2.17 -3.75
CA LYS A 58 11.97 -1.75 -3.76
C LYS A 58 12.31 -0.66 -2.73
N THR A 59 11.33 0.10 -2.25
CA THR A 59 11.57 1.09 -1.19
C THR A 59 11.66 0.49 0.21
N MET A 60 11.26 -0.77 0.39
CA MET A 60 11.25 -1.40 1.72
C MET A 60 12.60 -1.52 2.37
N SER A 61 13.62 -1.93 1.63
CA SER A 61 14.96 -2.02 2.20
C SER A 61 15.44 -0.64 2.66
N LYS A 62 15.08 0.44 1.95
CA LYS A 62 15.45 1.82 2.32
C LYS A 62 14.65 2.33 3.52
N ARG A 63 13.37 1.96 3.63
CA ARG A 63 12.50 2.28 4.78
C ARG A 63 13.01 1.60 6.05
N VAL A 64 13.32 0.31 5.97
CA VAL A 64 13.87 -0.47 7.09
C VAL A 64 15.22 0.09 7.54
N SER A 65 16.11 0.44 6.60
CA SER A 65 17.36 1.14 6.92
C SER A 65 17.11 2.48 7.60
N ALA A 66 16.18 3.31 7.09
CA ALA A 66 15.86 4.61 7.68
C ALA A 66 15.27 4.49 9.10
N ILE A 67 14.50 3.43 9.38
CA ILE A 67 13.93 3.16 10.72
C ILE A 67 15.02 2.71 11.70
N ILE A 68 15.97 1.88 11.23
CA ILE A 68 17.14 1.47 12.02
C ILE A 68 18.03 2.69 12.32
N GLU A 69 18.25 3.57 11.35
CA GLU A 69 19.00 4.82 11.54
C GLU A 69 18.27 5.82 12.46
N ALA A 70 16.94 5.82 12.45
CA ALA A 70 16.12 6.68 13.30
C ALA A 70 15.89 6.11 14.71
N GLU A 71 16.48 4.97 15.07
CA GLU A 71 16.26 4.25 16.33
C GLU A 71 14.76 4.03 16.65
N GLY A 72 13.93 3.85 15.62
CA GLY A 72 12.47 3.71 15.76
C GLY A 72 11.68 5.02 15.89
N SER A 73 12.32 6.18 15.68
CA SER A 73 11.65 7.49 15.58
C SER A 73 11.07 7.72 14.16
N HIS A 74 10.34 8.83 13.98
CA HIS A 74 9.65 9.14 12.72
C HIS A 74 10.63 9.20 11.53
N THR A 75 10.27 8.54 10.44
CA THR A 75 11.01 8.60 9.18
C THR A 75 10.22 9.37 8.12
N ARG A 76 10.86 9.77 7.03
CA ARG A 76 10.22 10.50 5.91
C ARG A 76 9.24 9.63 5.09
N TYR A 77 9.13 8.34 5.41
CA TYR A 77 8.45 7.34 4.61
C TYR A 77 7.06 6.98 5.12
#